data_AF-I1H1N5-F1
#
_entry.id   AF-I1H1N5-F1
#
_cell.length_a   1.000
_cell.length_b   1.000
_cell.length_c   1.000
_cell.angle_alpha   90.00
_cell.angle_beta   90.00
_cell.angle_gamma   90.00
#
_symmetry.space_group_name_H-M   'P 1'
#
loop_
_entity.id
_entity.type
_entity.pdbx_description
1 polymer ?
#
loop_
_entity_poly.entity_id
_entity_poly.type
_entity_poly.pdbx_seq_one_letter_code
_entity_poly.pdbx_strand_id
1 'polypeptide(L)'
;MWKRAASALLLARRSALAVAAHRAPSISASADVSPLRRGPAFFSTLDAGQVRTRVEDVMPIATGLEREEIEAELQGKKRFDMDAPVGPFGTKEAPAVIQSYFDKRIVGCPGGEGEDEHDVLWFWLEKGKPHECPVCTQYFKLEVIGGGGNPDGHDDDDDHYHH
;
A
#
# COMPACT_ATOMS: atom_id res chain seq x y z
N MET A 1 9.37 30.97 -33.01
CA MET A 1 8.15 31.46 -33.69
C MET A 1 7.49 30.26 -34.36
N TRP A 2 6.30 29.83 -33.89
CA TRP A 2 5.15 29.44 -34.69
C TRP A 2 3.96 29.22 -33.74
N LYS A 3 2.83 29.81 -34.11
CA LYS A 3 1.56 29.75 -33.38
C LYS A 3 0.69 28.66 -34.01
N ARG A 4 -0.16 28.00 -33.23
CA ARG A 4 -1.60 27.87 -33.52
C ARG A 4 -2.38 27.28 -32.34
N ALA A 5 -3.46 27.97 -32.03
CA ALA A 5 -4.47 27.67 -31.04
C ALA A 5 -5.58 26.78 -31.62
N ALA A 6 -6.31 26.07 -30.77
CA ALA A 6 -7.77 25.99 -30.84
C ALA A 6 -8.35 25.44 -29.52
N SER A 7 -9.17 26.26 -28.86
CA SER A 7 -10.07 25.88 -27.78
C SER A 7 -11.29 25.14 -28.34
N ALA A 8 -11.80 24.16 -27.60
CA ALA A 8 -13.18 23.70 -27.73
C ALA A 8 -13.78 23.49 -26.33
N LEU A 9 -14.65 24.41 -25.94
CA LEU A 9 -15.52 24.34 -24.76
C LEU A 9 -16.61 23.29 -25.03
N LEU A 10 -16.77 22.33 -24.14
CA LEU A 10 -17.94 21.43 -24.13
C LEU A 10 -19.04 22.06 -23.27
N LEU A 11 -20.17 22.38 -23.91
CA LEU A 11 -21.38 22.91 -23.29
C LEU A 11 -22.05 21.87 -22.39
N ALA A 12 -22.39 22.28 -21.16
CA ALA A 12 -23.31 21.56 -20.28
C ALA A 12 -24.75 21.65 -20.80
N ARG A 13 -25.40 20.50 -21.04
CA ARG A 13 -26.86 20.44 -21.27
C ARG A 13 -27.58 20.28 -19.93
N ARG A 14 -28.28 21.33 -19.49
CA ARG A 14 -29.25 21.27 -18.41
C ARG A 14 -30.61 20.93 -19.02
N SER A 15 -31.15 19.77 -18.69
CA SER A 15 -32.51 19.38 -19.07
C SER A 15 -33.43 19.70 -17.89
N ALA A 16 -34.29 20.70 -18.07
CA ALA A 16 -35.40 20.99 -17.16
C ALA A 16 -36.65 20.30 -17.68
N LEU A 17 -37.23 19.41 -16.88
CA LEU A 17 -38.59 18.90 -17.08
C LEU A 17 -39.42 19.33 -15.88
N ALA A 18 -40.36 20.25 -16.14
CA ALA A 18 -41.42 20.62 -15.23
C ALA A 18 -42.69 19.90 -15.67
N VAL A 19 -43.30 19.09 -14.80
CA VAL A 19 -44.69 18.63 -14.97
C VAL A 19 -45.41 18.58 -13.62
N ALA A 20 -46.46 19.41 -13.58
CA ALA A 20 -47.74 19.34 -12.88
C ALA A 20 -47.84 18.78 -11.45
N ALA A 21 -48.33 19.66 -10.57
CA ALA A 21 -48.92 19.30 -9.29
C ALA A 21 -50.27 18.58 -9.49
N HIS A 22 -50.43 17.45 -8.80
CA HIS A 22 -51.71 16.79 -8.59
C HIS A 22 -51.96 16.64 -7.09
N ARG A 23 -53.08 17.19 -6.63
CA ARG A 23 -53.55 17.19 -5.25
C ARG A 23 -54.61 16.10 -5.08
N ALA A 24 -54.40 15.13 -4.20
CA ALA A 24 -55.44 14.26 -3.61
C ALA A 24 -54.84 13.43 -2.45
N PRO A 25 -55.65 12.78 -1.60
CA PRO A 25 -56.28 13.32 -0.41
C PRO A 25 -55.64 12.79 0.89
N SER A 26 -55.90 13.49 1.99
CA SER A 26 -55.55 13.09 3.35
C SER A 26 -56.34 11.86 3.78
N ILE A 27 -55.66 10.72 3.94
CA ILE A 27 -56.15 9.54 4.65
C ILE A 27 -55.63 9.58 6.09
N SER A 28 -56.50 9.94 7.02
CA SER A 28 -56.27 9.75 8.46
C SER A 28 -56.33 8.27 8.77
N ALA A 29 -55.17 7.62 8.91
CA ALA A 29 -55.07 6.31 9.54
C ALA A 29 -54.76 6.52 11.02
N SER A 30 -55.77 6.34 11.86
CA SER A 30 -55.59 6.20 13.31
C SER A 30 -54.89 4.88 13.57
N ALA A 31 -53.58 4.91 13.78
CA ALA A 31 -52.83 3.77 14.28
C ALA A 31 -52.94 3.74 15.81
N ASP A 32 -53.68 2.77 16.32
CA ASP A 32 -53.70 2.40 17.74
C ASP A 32 -52.27 2.07 18.18
N VAL A 33 -51.68 2.95 19.00
CA VAL A 33 -50.35 2.76 19.57
C VAL A 33 -50.48 1.84 20.78
N SER A 34 -50.42 0.52 20.53
CA SER A 34 -50.10 -0.42 21.60
C SER A 34 -48.69 -0.11 22.13
N PRO A 35 -48.49 0.14 23.44
CA PRO A 35 -47.16 0.35 23.98
C PRO A 35 -46.49 -1.02 24.06
N LEU A 36 -45.79 -1.42 22.99
CA LEU A 36 -44.90 -2.56 23.07
C LEU A 36 -43.80 -2.20 24.06
N ARG A 37 -43.82 -2.84 25.24
CA ARG A 37 -42.78 -2.74 26.26
C ARG A 37 -41.42 -2.92 25.58
N ARG A 38 -40.68 -1.82 25.46
CA ARG A 38 -39.30 -1.78 25.00
C ARG A 38 -38.46 -2.50 26.04
N GLY A 39 -38.26 -3.80 25.85
CA GLY A 39 -37.17 -4.52 26.48
C GLY A 39 -35.85 -3.85 26.10
N PRO A 40 -34.78 -3.99 26.91
CA PRO A 40 -33.50 -3.39 26.57
C PRO A 40 -33.08 -3.97 25.22
N ALA A 41 -33.01 -3.12 24.20
CA ALA A 41 -32.45 -3.49 22.92
C ALA A 41 -30.95 -3.70 23.14
N PHE A 42 -30.54 -4.95 23.38
CA PHE A 42 -29.14 -5.38 23.39
C PHE A 42 -28.54 -5.45 21.97
N PHE A 43 -29.00 -4.59 21.07
CA PHE A 43 -28.35 -4.36 19.80
C PHE A 43 -27.61 -3.04 19.94
N SER A 44 -26.31 -3.13 20.23
CA SER A 44 -25.39 -2.01 20.14
C SER A 44 -25.62 -1.32 18.81
N THR A 45 -26.10 -0.08 18.88
CA THR A 45 -26.04 0.83 17.75
C THR A 45 -24.57 0.89 17.35
N LEU A 46 -24.22 0.29 16.21
CA LEU A 46 -22.91 0.49 15.61
C LEU A 46 -22.83 1.98 15.30
N ASP A 47 -22.09 2.70 16.13
CA ASP A 47 -21.87 4.13 15.99
C ASP A 47 -21.08 4.33 14.69
N ALA A 48 -21.79 4.69 13.64
CA ALA A 48 -21.24 4.88 12.30
C ALA A 48 -20.29 6.09 12.20
N GLY A 49 -19.88 6.69 13.34
CA GLY A 49 -18.96 7.81 13.42
C GLY A 49 -17.74 7.58 14.32
N GLN A 50 -17.60 6.42 14.98
CA GLN A 50 -16.48 6.19 15.89
C GLN A 50 -15.20 5.86 15.10
N VAL A 51 -14.16 6.68 15.31
CA VAL A 51 -12.81 6.42 14.78
C VAL A 51 -12.32 5.10 15.36
N ARG A 52 -12.10 4.11 14.49
CA ARG A 52 -11.52 2.82 14.88
C ARG A 52 -10.05 3.06 15.23
N THR A 53 -9.69 2.87 16.49
CA THR A 53 -8.32 3.15 16.97
C THR A 53 -7.58 1.89 17.36
N ARG A 54 -8.29 0.78 17.53
CA ARG A 54 -7.73 -0.52 17.91
C ARG A 54 -8.15 -1.59 16.92
N VAL A 55 -7.35 -2.66 16.83
CA VAL A 55 -7.67 -3.83 16.00
C VAL A 55 -9.04 -4.40 16.39
N GLU A 56 -9.36 -4.42 17.68
CA GLU A 56 -10.63 -4.96 18.17
C GLU A 56 -11.86 -4.23 17.62
N ASP A 57 -11.74 -2.95 17.25
CA ASP A 57 -12.84 -2.16 16.69
C ASP A 57 -13.09 -2.50 15.19
N VAL A 58 -12.06 -3.01 14.51
CA VAL A 58 -12.10 -3.40 13.09
C VAL A 58 -12.49 -4.87 12.98
N MET A 59 -11.76 -5.75 13.68
CA MET A 59 -11.92 -7.20 13.64
C MET A 59 -11.54 -7.83 15.00
N PRO A 60 -12.52 -8.05 15.89
CA PRO A 60 -12.29 -8.52 17.26
C PRO A 60 -11.57 -9.86 17.39
N ILE A 61 -11.67 -10.73 16.39
CA ILE A 61 -11.13 -12.09 16.40
C ILE A 61 -9.80 -12.23 15.64
N ALA A 62 -9.22 -11.12 15.18
CA ALA A 62 -7.94 -11.12 14.45
C ALA A 62 -6.79 -11.61 15.36
N THR A 63 -5.97 -12.53 14.87
CA THR A 63 -4.80 -13.06 15.61
C THR A 63 -3.59 -13.25 14.70
N GLY A 64 -2.39 -13.36 15.27
CA GLY A 64 -1.15 -13.55 14.50
C GLY A 64 -0.85 -12.41 13.52
N LEU A 65 -0.37 -12.76 12.33
CA LEU A 65 0.03 -11.79 11.30
C LEU A 65 -1.12 -10.91 10.82
N GLU A 66 -2.33 -11.45 10.77
CA GLU A 66 -3.53 -10.69 10.40
C GLU A 66 -3.78 -9.53 11.37
N ARG A 67 -3.59 -9.77 12.67
CA ARG A 67 -3.69 -8.71 13.69
C ARG A 67 -2.58 -7.66 13.53
N GLU A 68 -1.33 -8.10 13.30
CA GLU A 68 -0.19 -7.18 13.13
C GLU A 68 -0.34 -6.29 11.90
N GLU A 69 -0.89 -6.81 10.80
CA GLU A 69 -1.15 -6.06 9.58
C GLU A 69 -2.20 -4.97 9.83
N ILE A 70 -3.34 -5.31 10.45
CA ILE A 70 -4.39 -4.34 10.79
C ILE A 70 -3.89 -3.27 11.76
N GLU A 71 -3.07 -3.66 12.76
CA GLU A 71 -2.49 -2.69 13.70
C GLU A 71 -1.57 -1.69 13.00
N ALA A 72 -0.76 -2.14 12.03
CA ALA A 72 0.08 -1.25 11.24
C ALA A 72 -0.76 -0.32 10.35
N GLU A 73 -1.78 -0.85 9.69
CA GLU A 73 -2.69 -0.06 8.84
C GLU A 73 -3.42 1.04 9.61
N LEU A 74 -3.88 0.75 10.84
CA LEU A 74 -4.49 1.73 11.72
C LEU A 74 -3.51 2.85 12.12
N GLN A 75 -2.21 2.57 12.15
CA GLN A 75 -1.15 3.57 12.35
C GLN A 75 -0.73 4.27 11.04
N GLY A 76 -1.35 3.93 9.91
CA GLY A 76 -0.99 4.44 8.59
C GLY A 76 0.35 3.92 8.06
N LYS A 77 0.80 2.76 8.55
CA LYS A 77 2.05 2.10 8.13
C LYS A 77 1.74 0.79 7.42
N LYS A 78 2.61 0.36 6.50
CA LYS A 78 2.55 -0.99 5.91
C LYS A 78 3.42 -1.93 6.73
N ARG A 79 2.84 -3.03 7.23
CA ARG A 79 3.61 -4.06 7.98
C ARG A 79 4.66 -4.73 7.10
N PHE A 80 4.27 -5.03 5.87
CA PHE A 80 5.12 -5.61 4.82
C PHE A 80 5.16 -4.64 3.65
N ASP A 81 6.34 -4.11 3.36
CA ASP A 81 6.53 -3.27 2.18
C ASP A 81 6.73 -4.14 0.95
N MET A 82 5.68 -4.22 0.13
CA MET A 82 5.66 -4.97 -1.13
C MET A 82 5.96 -4.09 -2.34
N ASP A 83 6.10 -2.78 -2.14
CA ASP A 83 6.33 -1.86 -3.24
C ASP A 83 7.77 -2.00 -3.74
N ALA A 84 7.98 -1.74 -5.02
CA ALA A 84 9.34 -1.66 -5.57
C ALA A 84 10.05 -0.43 -4.96
N PRO A 85 11.33 -0.54 -4.58
CA PRO A 85 12.09 0.61 -4.09
C PRO A 85 12.20 1.65 -5.21
N VAL A 86 11.73 2.87 -4.93
CA VAL A 86 11.78 4.01 -5.86
C VAL A 86 12.82 5.00 -5.39
N GLY A 87 13.71 5.40 -6.28
CA GLY A 87 14.77 6.36 -6.00
C GLY A 87 15.39 6.91 -7.29
N PRO A 88 16.31 7.88 -7.17
CA PRO A 88 17.06 8.39 -8.32
C PRO A 88 17.96 7.31 -8.92
N PHE A 89 18.39 7.54 -10.16
CA PHE A 89 19.39 6.69 -10.81
C PHE A 89 20.68 6.63 -9.98
N GLY A 90 21.08 5.42 -9.60
CA GLY A 90 22.24 5.18 -8.73
C GLY A 90 23.56 5.40 -9.46
N THR A 91 24.41 6.29 -8.95
CA THR A 91 25.77 6.52 -9.45
C THR A 91 26.80 5.93 -8.49
N LYS A 92 28.07 5.84 -8.92
CA LYS A 92 29.15 5.33 -8.05
C LYS A 92 29.30 6.12 -6.74
N GLU A 93 29.14 7.44 -6.79
CA GLU A 93 29.21 8.32 -5.62
C GLU A 93 27.91 8.33 -4.81
N ALA A 94 26.76 8.21 -5.49
CA ALA A 94 25.44 8.18 -4.89
C ALA A 94 24.64 6.96 -5.39
N PRO A 95 24.94 5.75 -4.87
CA PRO A 95 24.32 4.51 -5.32
C PRO A 95 22.86 4.41 -4.85
N ALA A 96 22.04 3.68 -5.62
CA ALA A 96 20.67 3.36 -5.25
C ALA A 96 20.68 2.45 -4.01
N VAL A 97 20.02 2.90 -2.94
CA VAL A 97 20.03 2.21 -1.64
C VAL A 97 18.86 1.24 -1.59
N ILE A 98 19.17 -0.04 -1.41
CA ILE A 98 18.18 -1.10 -1.28
C ILE A 98 18.19 -1.59 0.16
N GLN A 99 17.05 -1.45 0.83
CA GLN A 99 16.90 -1.92 2.21
C GLN A 99 16.68 -3.43 2.24
N SER A 100 17.23 -4.11 3.24
CA SER A 100 17.04 -5.55 3.45
C SER A 100 17.04 -5.88 4.94
N TYR A 101 16.27 -6.89 5.35
CA TYR A 101 16.33 -7.41 6.71
C TYR A 101 17.55 -8.34 6.94
N PHE A 102 18.05 -8.96 5.86
CA PHE A 102 19.18 -9.87 5.82
C PHE A 102 20.40 -9.25 5.12
N ASP A 103 21.57 -9.89 5.23
CA ASP A 103 22.82 -9.40 4.64
C ASP A 103 22.91 -9.58 3.11
N LYS A 104 21.94 -10.27 2.48
CA LYS A 104 21.79 -10.36 1.02
C LYS A 104 20.32 -10.29 0.58
N ARG A 105 20.03 -9.68 -0.57
CA ARG A 105 18.68 -9.56 -1.16
C ARG A 105 18.74 -9.71 -2.69
N ILE A 106 17.74 -10.35 -3.27
CA ILE A 106 17.56 -10.41 -4.72
C ILE A 106 17.00 -9.07 -5.21
N VAL A 107 17.65 -8.47 -6.20
CA VAL A 107 17.27 -7.17 -6.79
C VAL A 107 17.11 -7.33 -8.30
N GLY A 108 16.06 -6.70 -8.84
CA GLY A 108 15.81 -6.62 -10.28
C GLY A 108 16.02 -5.19 -10.78
N CYS A 109 16.88 -4.99 -11.76
CA CYS A 109 17.09 -3.70 -12.42
C CYS A 109 16.40 -3.71 -13.80
N PRO A 110 15.35 -2.89 -14.02
CA PRO A 110 14.69 -2.74 -15.32
C PRO A 110 15.36 -1.68 -16.23
N GLY A 111 16.46 -1.06 -15.78
CA GLY A 111 17.10 0.05 -16.46
C GLY A 111 16.61 1.43 -16.01
N GLY A 112 17.12 2.46 -16.70
CA GLY A 112 16.76 3.87 -16.50
C GLY A 112 15.62 4.32 -17.42
N GLU A 113 15.39 5.64 -17.48
CA GLU A 113 14.47 6.24 -18.45
C GLU A 113 15.16 6.42 -19.81
N GLY A 114 14.45 6.16 -20.92
CA GLY A 114 14.94 6.46 -22.26
C GLY A 114 15.87 5.38 -22.84
N GLU A 115 17.10 5.74 -23.20
CA GLU A 115 18.04 4.83 -23.86
C GLU A 115 18.66 3.78 -22.91
N ASP A 116 18.53 4.00 -21.60
CA ASP A 116 19.04 3.11 -20.55
C ASP A 116 18.01 2.05 -20.10
N GLU A 117 16.84 1.95 -20.76
CA GLU A 117 15.83 0.91 -20.54
C GLU A 117 16.32 -0.44 -21.07
N HIS A 118 16.17 -1.51 -20.30
CA HIS A 118 16.56 -2.85 -20.71
C HIS A 118 15.73 -3.94 -20.03
N ASP A 119 15.83 -5.19 -20.52
CA ASP A 119 15.19 -6.32 -19.87
C ASP A 119 15.64 -6.48 -18.41
N VAL A 120 14.75 -6.95 -17.53
CA VAL A 120 15.05 -7.03 -16.10
C VAL A 120 16.23 -7.94 -15.83
N LEU A 121 17.29 -7.37 -15.25
CA LEU A 121 18.44 -8.13 -14.75
C LEU A 121 18.28 -8.40 -13.26
N TRP A 122 18.27 -9.69 -12.91
CA TRP A 122 18.18 -10.15 -11.54
C TRP A 122 19.56 -10.52 -11.01
N PHE A 123 19.89 -10.04 -9.81
CA PHE A 123 21.16 -10.33 -9.15
C PHE A 123 21.01 -10.39 -7.63
N TRP A 124 21.96 -11.08 -7.00
CA TRP A 124 22.15 -11.02 -5.55
C TRP A 124 22.92 -9.76 -5.20
N LEU A 125 22.33 -8.91 -4.37
CA LEU A 125 23.00 -7.75 -3.78
C LEU A 125 23.39 -8.11 -2.35
N GLU A 126 24.68 -7.99 -2.04
CA GLU A 126 25.25 -8.34 -0.73
C GLU A 126 25.67 -7.09 0.04
N LYS A 127 25.57 -7.15 1.36
CA LYS A 127 26.05 -6.10 2.25
C LYS A 127 27.55 -5.84 2.04
N GLY A 128 27.90 -4.56 1.93
CA GLY A 128 29.30 -4.12 1.78
C GLY A 128 29.90 -4.36 0.39
N LYS A 129 29.17 -4.98 -0.54
CA LYS A 129 29.59 -5.19 -1.93
C LYS A 129 28.62 -4.47 -2.88
N PRO A 130 28.89 -3.21 -3.26
CA PRO A 130 28.08 -2.53 -4.26
C PRO A 130 28.06 -3.31 -5.58
N HIS A 131 26.92 -3.31 -6.25
CA HIS A 131 26.75 -3.95 -7.55
C HIS A 131 26.52 -2.90 -8.63
N GLU A 132 27.18 -3.05 -9.77
CA GLU A 132 26.97 -2.22 -10.96
C GLU A 132 26.19 -3.05 -12.00
N CYS A 133 25.08 -2.52 -12.49
CA CYS A 133 24.32 -3.15 -13.56
C CYS A 133 25.15 -3.17 -14.85
N PRO A 134 25.35 -4.32 -15.51
CA PRO A 134 26.21 -4.43 -16.69
C PRO A 134 25.64 -3.76 -17.95
N VAL A 135 24.37 -3.32 -17.93
CA VAL A 135 23.70 -2.70 -19.08
C VAL A 135 23.53 -1.19 -18.88
N CYS A 136 22.76 -0.76 -17.88
CA CYS A 136 22.54 0.66 -17.63
C CYS A 136 23.64 1.32 -16.78
N THR A 137 24.60 0.59 -16.22
CA THR A 137 25.67 1.11 -15.35
C THR A 137 25.19 1.73 -14.02
N GLN A 138 23.94 1.44 -13.62
CA GLN A 138 23.41 1.86 -12.33
C GLN A 138 24.12 1.14 -11.17
N TYR A 139 24.50 1.90 -10.14
CA TYR A 139 25.09 1.37 -8.92
C TYR A 139 24.04 1.13 -7.83
N PHE A 140 24.14 -0.01 -7.17
CA PHE A 140 23.27 -0.44 -6.06
C PHE A 140 24.10 -0.73 -4.82
N LYS A 141 23.60 -0.31 -3.65
CA LYS A 141 24.15 -0.70 -2.34
C LYS A 141 23.06 -1.23 -1.43
N LEU A 142 23.38 -2.24 -0.64
CA LEU A 142 22.46 -2.80 0.35
C LEU A 142 22.63 -2.14 1.71
N GLU A 143 21.52 -1.75 2.31
CA GLU A 143 21.42 -1.26 3.68
C GLU A 143 20.62 -2.26 4.52
N VAL A 144 21.23 -2.79 5.58
CA VAL A 144 20.56 -3.74 6.47
C VAL A 144 19.78 -2.98 7.53
N ILE A 145 18.47 -3.18 7.58
CA ILE A 145 17.54 -2.53 8.54
C ILE A 145 17.09 -3.46 9.67
N GLY A 146 17.51 -4.73 9.64
CA GLY A 146 17.13 -5.77 10.60
C GLY A 146 18.33 -6.40 11.33
N GLY A 147 18.15 -7.63 11.80
CA GLY A 147 19.20 -8.40 12.47
C GLY A 147 20.38 -8.80 11.58
N GLY A 148 20.22 -8.73 10.26
CA GLY A 148 21.22 -9.23 9.31
C GLY A 148 21.22 -10.75 9.23
N GLY A 149 22.36 -11.32 8.84
CA GLY A 149 22.55 -12.76 8.68
C GLY A 149 22.22 -13.28 7.28
N ASN A 150 22.58 -14.54 7.06
CA ASN A 150 22.30 -15.26 5.82
C ASN A 150 20.81 -15.63 5.77
N PRO A 151 20.04 -15.22 4.73
CA PRO A 151 18.62 -15.56 4.62
C PRO A 151 18.36 -17.07 4.50
N ASP A 152 19.39 -17.87 4.15
CA ASP A 152 19.27 -19.33 4.06
C ASP A 152 19.37 -20.02 5.44
N GLY A 153 19.67 -19.28 6.52
CA GLY A 153 19.72 -19.82 7.89
C GLY A 153 20.86 -20.81 8.16
N HIS A 154 21.82 -20.91 7.25
CA HIS A 154 23.07 -21.62 7.46
C HIS A 154 24.12 -20.56 7.84
N ASP A 155 24.45 -20.51 9.12
CA ASP A 155 25.62 -19.78 9.59
C ASP A 155 26.85 -20.58 9.11
N ASP A 156 27.88 -19.90 8.57
CA ASP A 156 29.10 -20.53 8.03
C ASP A 156 30.02 -21.07 9.16
N ASP A 157 29.45 -21.72 10.18
CA ASP A 157 30.10 -22.12 11.42
C ASP A 157 30.52 -23.61 11.45
N ASP A 158 30.74 -24.27 10.30
CA ASP A 158 31.08 -25.71 10.26
C ASP A 158 32.30 -26.10 9.36
N ASP A 159 33.26 -25.20 9.14
CA ASP A 159 34.51 -25.53 8.42
C ASP A 159 35.68 -26.00 9.34
N HIS A 160 35.39 -26.34 10.59
CA HIS A 160 36.39 -26.84 11.53
C HIS A 160 36.43 -28.38 11.62
N TYR A 161 37.51 -28.96 11.08
CA TYR A 161 38.06 -30.31 11.27
C TYR A 161 37.43 -31.49 10.52
N HIS A 162 38.09 -31.91 9.44
CA HIS A 162 38.57 -33.30 9.27
C HIS A 162 39.81 -33.31 8.35
N HIS A 163 40.99 -33.15 8.96
CA HIS A 163 42.27 -33.61 8.40
C HIS A 163 42.54 -35.04 8.87
#